data_AF-A0A061H5G1-F1
#
_entry.id   AF-A0A061H5G1-F1
#
_cell.length_a   1.000
_cell.length_b   1.000
_cell.length_c   1.000
_cell.angle_alpha   90.00
_cell.angle_beta   90.00
_cell.angle_gamma   90.00
#
_symmetry.space_group_name_H-M   'P 1'
#
loop_
_entity.id
_entity.type
_entity.pdbx_description
1 polymer ?
#
loop_
_entity_poly.entity_id
_entity_poly.type
_entity_poly.pdbx_seq_one_letter_code
_entity_poly.pdbx_strand_id
1 'polypeptide(L)'
;MPLRPSATQMRTSTIFAMLALLGTAKAAHEAWCTAAKDGSGPPDPRFTPVCCAVSQESKNILYNRAVGKCQDKEGRRGTIDERAFQNCCIDNGVGGNSD
;
A
#
# COMPACT_ATOMS: atom_id res chain seq x y z
N MET A 1 -30.79 46.72 -20.23
CA MET A 1 -29.65 46.41 -19.34
C MET A 1 -30.17 45.54 -18.20
N PRO A 2 -30.12 44.20 -18.29
CA PRO A 2 -30.50 43.35 -17.15
C PRO A 2 -29.34 43.13 -16.18
N LEU A 3 -29.70 43.17 -14.90
CA LEU A 3 -28.85 43.14 -13.72
C LEU A 3 -28.08 41.82 -13.58
N ARG A 4 -26.78 41.91 -13.25
CA ARG A 4 -25.95 40.81 -12.75
C ARG A 4 -26.43 40.38 -11.36
N PRO A 5 -26.66 39.08 -11.10
CA PRO A 5 -26.64 38.56 -9.74
C PRO A 5 -25.22 38.11 -9.40
N SER A 6 -24.64 38.71 -8.36
CA SER A 6 -23.47 38.17 -7.65
C SER A 6 -23.93 37.45 -6.38
N ALA A 7 -23.35 36.27 -6.19
CA ALA A 7 -23.11 35.58 -4.92
C ALA A 7 -24.31 35.08 -4.10
N THR A 8 -24.66 33.80 -4.31
CA THR A 8 -25.02 32.91 -3.20
C THR A 8 -24.23 31.61 -3.34
N GLN A 9 -23.18 31.54 -2.54
CA GLN A 9 -22.34 30.39 -2.26
C GLN A 9 -23.18 29.32 -1.54
N MET A 10 -23.43 28.16 -2.16
CA MET A 10 -23.69 26.92 -1.42
C MET A 10 -23.59 25.67 -2.30
N ARG A 11 -22.55 24.89 -2.02
CA ARG A 11 -22.57 23.42 -1.92
C ARG A 11 -23.12 22.65 -3.12
N THR A 12 -22.24 22.28 -4.05
CA THR A 12 -22.48 21.09 -4.89
C THR A 12 -21.18 20.35 -5.13
N SER A 13 -21.02 19.27 -4.35
CA SER A 13 -20.37 18.02 -4.75
C SER A 13 -18.95 18.06 -5.30
N THR A 14 -17.99 18.07 -4.37
CA THR A 14 -16.65 17.51 -4.55
C THR A 14 -16.74 15.98 -4.75
N ILE A 15 -17.27 15.51 -5.89
CA ILE A 15 -17.30 14.10 -6.27
C ILE A 15 -16.25 13.89 -7.36
N PHE A 16 -14.97 13.82 -6.99
CA PHE A 16 -13.89 13.43 -7.92
C PHE A 16 -12.65 12.93 -7.16
N ALA A 17 -12.80 11.94 -6.27
CA ALA A 17 -11.64 11.37 -5.57
C ALA A 17 -11.82 9.90 -5.11
N MET A 18 -12.51 9.06 -5.89
CA MET A 18 -12.63 7.61 -5.59
C MET A 18 -12.11 6.70 -6.73
N LEU A 19 -11.14 7.18 -7.51
CA LEU A 19 -10.56 6.42 -8.63
C LEU A 19 -9.22 5.71 -8.31
N ALA A 20 -8.84 5.54 -7.04
CA ALA A 20 -7.48 5.12 -6.68
C ALA A 20 -7.30 3.73 -6.03
N LEU A 21 -8.35 2.93 -5.80
CA LEU A 21 -8.19 1.71 -4.98
C LEU A 21 -8.43 0.38 -5.72
N LEU A 22 -8.55 0.42 -7.04
CA LEU A 22 -8.42 -0.78 -7.88
C LEU A 22 -6.95 -0.96 -8.28
N GLY A 23 -6.07 -1.11 -7.29
CA GLY A 23 -4.77 -1.72 -7.51
C GLY A 23 -5.01 -3.13 -8.02
N THR A 24 -4.71 -3.36 -9.30
CA THR A 24 -4.55 -4.72 -9.85
C THR A 24 -3.63 -5.47 -8.89
N ALA A 25 -4.04 -6.62 -8.36
CA ALA A 25 -3.16 -7.46 -7.53
C ALA A 25 -1.93 -7.80 -8.37
N LYS A 26 -0.84 -7.05 -8.16
CA LYS A 26 0.41 -7.36 -8.84
C LYS A 26 1.13 -8.32 -7.91
N ALA A 27 1.65 -9.39 -8.51
CA ALA A 27 2.68 -10.15 -7.86
C ALA A 27 3.83 -9.19 -7.59
N ALA A 28 3.99 -8.77 -6.33
CA ALA A 28 5.11 -7.92 -5.93
C ALA A 28 6.34 -8.81 -5.68
N HIS A 29 7.49 -8.33 -6.14
CA HIS A 29 8.79 -8.95 -5.91
C HIS A 29 9.38 -8.46 -4.58
N GLU A 30 9.03 -7.24 -4.18
CA GLU A 30 9.35 -6.67 -2.88
C GLU A 30 8.12 -6.05 -2.21
N ALA A 31 8.02 -6.13 -0.88
CA ALA A 31 7.01 -5.40 -0.13
C ALA A 31 7.51 -5.00 1.26
N TRP A 32 7.10 -3.83 1.76
CA TRP A 32 7.45 -3.38 3.10
C TRP A 32 6.38 -2.46 3.70
N CYS A 33 6.17 -2.56 5.01
CA CYS A 33 5.39 -1.56 5.72
C CYS A 33 6.28 -0.34 6.03
N THR A 34 5.69 0.83 6.22
CA THR A 34 6.36 2.05 6.66
C THR A 34 5.65 2.63 7.86
N ALA A 35 6.38 3.19 8.83
CA ALA A 35 5.76 3.78 10.01
C ALA A 35 4.77 4.91 9.67
N ALA A 36 5.00 5.63 8.56
CA ALA A 36 4.06 6.62 8.06
C ALA A 36 2.94 5.95 7.25
N LYS A 37 1.69 6.33 7.56
CA LYS A 37 0.45 5.79 6.94
C LYS A 37 0.33 6.06 5.44
N ASP A 38 1.03 7.06 4.95
CA ASP A 38 1.04 7.44 3.54
C ASP A 38 2.03 6.61 2.70
N GLY A 39 2.70 5.61 3.30
CA GLY A 39 3.71 4.82 2.61
C GLY A 39 5.09 5.48 2.57
N SER A 40 5.28 6.66 3.16
CA SER A 40 6.57 7.35 3.10
C SER A 40 7.54 6.85 4.17
N GLY A 41 8.85 7.00 3.89
CA GLY A 41 9.91 6.69 4.83
C GLY A 41 10.45 5.25 4.76
N PRO A 42 11.31 4.87 5.70
CA PRO A 42 12.01 3.59 5.67
C PRO A 42 11.08 2.42 6.02
N PRO A 43 11.46 1.18 5.64
CA PRO A 43 10.77 -0.02 6.07
C PRO A 43 10.65 -0.13 7.59
N ASP A 44 9.45 -0.44 8.08
CA ASP A 44 9.18 -0.69 9.48
C ASP A 44 9.63 -2.12 9.83
N PRO A 45 10.67 -2.28 10.68
CA PRO A 45 11.24 -3.59 11.00
C PRO A 45 10.35 -4.42 11.95
N ARG A 46 9.29 -3.84 12.52
CA ARG A 46 8.35 -4.52 13.41
C ARG A 46 7.22 -5.15 12.59
N PHE A 47 6.62 -4.40 11.68
CA PHE A 47 5.43 -4.84 10.95
C PHE A 47 5.75 -5.53 9.63
N THR A 48 6.82 -5.13 8.93
CA THR A 48 7.21 -5.79 7.67
C THR A 48 7.44 -7.30 7.80
N PRO A 49 8.17 -7.85 8.79
CA PRO A 49 8.33 -9.30 8.91
C PRO A 49 7.03 -10.03 9.23
N VAL A 50 6.13 -9.41 10.00
CA VAL A 50 4.84 -9.97 10.37
C VAL A 50 3.95 -10.04 9.13
N CYS A 51 3.81 -8.94 8.41
CA CYS A 51 3.00 -8.87 7.19
C CYS A 51 3.59 -9.72 6.05
N CYS A 52 4.91 -9.88 5.99
CA CYS A 52 5.57 -10.78 5.04
C CYS A 52 5.24 -12.26 5.29
N ALA A 53 4.97 -12.65 6.55
CA ALA A 53 4.53 -14.00 6.87
C ALA A 53 3.06 -14.23 6.49
N VAL A 54 2.23 -13.18 6.55
CA VAL A 54 0.81 -13.23 6.16
C VAL A 54 0.65 -13.30 4.65
N SER A 55 1.44 -12.51 3.90
CA SER A 55 1.43 -12.48 2.44
C SER A 55 2.19 -13.65 1.78
N GLN A 56 2.60 -14.64 2.57
CA GLN A 56 3.49 -15.70 2.14
C GLN A 56 2.71 -16.81 1.43
N GLU A 57 2.29 -16.53 0.19
CA GLU A 57 1.62 -17.50 -0.69
C GLU A 57 2.54 -18.69 -1.07
N SER A 58 3.86 -18.51 -0.94
CA SER A 58 4.86 -19.49 -1.34
C SER A 58 6.08 -19.50 -0.42
N LYS A 59 6.70 -20.67 -0.23
CA LYS A 59 8.00 -20.85 0.48
C LYS A 59 9.18 -20.10 -0.17
N ASN A 60 8.91 -19.47 -1.31
CA ASN A 60 9.83 -18.69 -2.10
C ASN A 60 9.73 -17.18 -1.80
N ILE A 61 9.18 -16.80 -0.66
CA ILE A 61 9.16 -15.43 -0.16
C ILE A 61 9.86 -15.42 1.20
N LEU A 62 10.64 -14.39 1.50
CA LEU A 62 11.34 -14.24 2.77
C LEU A 62 11.44 -12.78 3.20
N TYR A 63 11.47 -12.57 4.50
CA TYR A 63 11.84 -11.27 5.05
C TYR A 63 13.35 -11.11 5.08
N ASN A 64 13.87 -10.16 4.29
CA ASN A 64 15.27 -9.80 4.29
C ASN A 64 15.53 -8.71 5.33
N ARG A 65 16.09 -9.13 6.47
CA ARG A 65 16.43 -8.22 7.58
C ARG A 65 17.46 -7.15 7.19
N ALA A 66 18.33 -7.41 6.21
CA ALA A 66 19.39 -6.47 5.83
C ALA A 66 18.81 -5.20 5.17
N VAL A 67 17.76 -5.35 4.37
CA VAL A 67 17.07 -4.22 3.69
C VAL A 67 15.72 -3.88 4.32
N GLY A 68 15.26 -4.68 5.29
CA GLY A 68 13.99 -4.48 5.99
C GLY A 68 12.75 -4.78 5.15
N LYS A 69 12.89 -5.52 4.04
CA LYS A 69 11.80 -5.79 3.09
C LYS A 69 11.43 -7.26 3.02
N CYS A 70 10.18 -7.56 2.71
CA CYS A 70 9.73 -8.84 2.19
C CYS A 70 10.19 -8.94 0.73
N GLN A 71 10.83 -10.04 0.35
CA GLN A 71 11.33 -10.23 -1.00
C GLN A 71 11.03 -11.66 -1.47
N ASP A 72 10.86 -11.84 -2.77
CA ASP A 72 10.90 -13.18 -3.34
C ASP A 72 12.32 -13.79 -3.25
N LYS A 73 12.39 -15.11 -3.42
CA LYS A 73 13.66 -15.84 -3.54
C LYS A 73 14.07 -15.80 -4.99
N GLU A 74 15.16 -15.09 -5.24
CA GLU A 74 15.81 -15.00 -6.55
C GLU A 74 15.92 -16.37 -7.24
N GLY A 75 15.41 -16.47 -8.46
CA GLY A 75 15.38 -17.70 -9.26
C GLY A 75 14.20 -18.64 -9.01
N ARG A 76 13.29 -18.32 -8.08
CA ARG A 76 12.03 -19.05 -7.87
C ARG A 76 10.88 -18.06 -7.94
N ARG A 77 9.87 -18.34 -8.77
CA ARG A 77 8.67 -17.49 -8.94
C ARG A 77 7.80 -17.48 -7.66
N GLY A 78 8.31 -16.91 -6.58
CA GLY A 78 7.53 -16.52 -5.41
C GLY A 78 6.87 -15.19 -5.72
N THR A 79 5.60 -15.05 -5.39
CA THR A 79 4.86 -13.80 -5.61
C THR A 79 4.26 -13.39 -4.29
N ILE A 80 4.61 -12.20 -3.82
CA ILE A 80 4.00 -11.64 -2.62
C ILE A 80 2.54 -11.33 -2.97
N ASP A 81 1.59 -11.79 -2.14
CA ASP A 81 0.22 -11.27 -2.21
C ASP A 81 0.25 -9.83 -1.71
N GLU A 82 0.39 -8.91 -2.65
CA GLU A 82 0.43 -7.47 -2.43
C GLU A 82 -0.81 -7.00 -1.66
N ARG A 83 -1.99 -7.55 -1.95
CA ARG A 83 -3.23 -7.14 -1.27
C ARG A 83 -3.22 -7.61 0.18
N ALA A 84 -2.87 -8.86 0.44
CA ALA A 84 -2.76 -9.38 1.80
C ALA A 84 -1.70 -8.62 2.61
N PHE A 85 -0.57 -8.29 1.97
CA PHE A 85 0.50 -7.52 2.59
C PHE A 85 0.03 -6.10 2.95
N GLN A 86 -0.56 -5.40 2.00
CA GLN A 86 -1.04 -4.03 2.18
C GLN A 86 -2.14 -3.94 3.24
N ASN A 87 -3.10 -4.88 3.22
CA ASN A 87 -4.13 -4.96 4.24
C ASN A 87 -3.52 -5.19 5.64
N CYS A 88 -2.52 -6.06 5.76
CA CYS A 88 -1.83 -6.26 7.03
C CYS A 88 -1.16 -4.98 7.53
N CYS A 89 -0.51 -4.19 6.67
CA CYS A 89 0.07 -2.91 7.08
C CYS A 89 -1.03 -1.93 7.56
N ILE A 90 -2.14 -1.82 6.81
CA ILE A 90 -3.26 -0.94 7.15
C ILE A 90 -3.92 -1.33 8.47
N ASP A 91 -4.14 -2.64 8.71
CA ASP A 91 -4.72 -3.16 9.95
C ASP A 91 -3.84 -2.87 11.17
N ASN A 92 -2.52 -2.78 10.96
CA ASN A 92 -1.56 -2.36 11.99
C ASN A 92 -1.42 -0.83 12.09
N GLY A 93 -2.18 -0.06 11.30
CA GLY A 93 -2.18 1.40 11.33
C GLY A 93 -0.92 2.03 10.73
N VAL A 94 -0.21 1.30 9.87
CA VAL A 94 1.02 1.73 9.17
C VAL A 94 0.78 1.80 7.66
N GLY A 95 1.66 2.46 6.93
CA GLY A 95 1.62 2.46 5.46
C GLY A 95 2.25 1.19 4.90
N GLY A 96 1.97 0.87 3.64
CA GLY A 96 2.62 -0.24 2.95
C GLY A 96 2.98 0.11 1.52
N ASN A 97 4.08 -0.46 1.06
CA ASN A 97 4.60 -0.35 -0.29
C ASN A 97 4.95 -1.73 -0.84
N SER A 98 4.97 -1.79 -2.16
CA SER A 98 5.25 -2.97 -2.96
C SER A 98 5.92 -2.54 -4.26
N ASP A 99 6.87 -3.35 -4.74
CA ASP A 99 7.56 -3.19 -6.01
C ASP A 99 7.58 -4.53 -6.77
#